data_AF-A0A8T5MD04-F1
#
_entry.id   AF-A0A8T5MD04-F1
#
_cell.length_a   1.000
_cell.length_b   1.000
_cell.length_c   1.000
_cell.angle_alpha   90.00
_cell.angle_beta   90.00
_cell.angle_gamma   90.00
#
_symmetry.space_group_name_H-M   'P 1'
#
loop_
_entity.id
_entity.type
_entity.pdbx_description
1 polymer ?
#
loop_
_entity_poly.entity_id
_entity_poly.type
_entity_poly.pdbx_seq_one_letter_code
_entity_poly.pdbx_strand_id
1 'polypeptide(L)' 'MKKKLSITVDEVKIVKIEALVSSGKFRNKSHFIEFAVDNFLNEEQNER' A
#
# COMPACT_ATOMS: atom_id res chain seq x y z
N MET A 1 16.33 5.47 0.81
CA MET A 1 16.02 5.74 2.24
C MET A 1 14.51 5.91 2.36
N LYS A 2 13.86 5.29 3.36
CA LYS A 2 12.41 5.40 3.54
C LYS A 2 12.06 6.55 4.49
N LYS A 3 10.90 7.19 4.30
CA LYS A 3 10.35 8.24 5.16
C LYS A 3 9.02 7.78 5.75
N LYS A 4 8.74 8.15 7.00
CA LYS A 4 7.46 7.82 7.65
C LYS A 4 6.36 8.73 7.10
N LEU A 5 5.22 8.13 6.75
CA LEU A 5 4.01 8.83 6.35
C LEU A 5 2.89 8.52 7.36
N SER A 6 2.10 9.54 7.71
CA SER A 6 0.90 9.39 8.54
C SER A 6 -0.31 9.82 7.71
N ILE A 7 -1.28 8.93 7.54
CA ILE A 7 -2.49 9.16 6.74
C ILE A 7 -3.73 8.70 7.48
N THR A 8 -4.87 9.28 7.15
CA THR A 8 -6.19 8.80 7.57
C THR A 8 -6.82 8.02 6.42
N VAL A 9 -7.36 6.84 6.70
CA VAL A 9 -7.96 5.94 5.71
C VAL A 9 -9.20 5.31 6.35
N ASP A 10 -10.26 5.10 5.56
CA ASP A 10 -11.48 4.42 6.01
C ASP A 10 -11.17 3.06 6.64
N GLU A 11 -11.80 2.78 7.78
CA GLU A 11 -11.62 1.54 8.54
C GLU A 11 -11.86 0.29 7.69
N VAL A 12 -12.89 0.31 6.82
CA VAL A 12 -13.20 -0.80 5.91
C VAL A 12 -12.02 -1.15 4.99
N LYS A 13 -11.24 -0.15 4.57
CA LYS A 13 -10.03 -0.38 3.76
C LYS A 13 -8.91 -0.97 4.61
N ILE A 14 -8.74 -0.52 5.85
CA ILE A 14 -7.75 -1.08 6.79
C ILE A 14 -8.01 -2.57 7.05
N VAL A 15 -9.26 -2.97 7.28
CA VAL A 15 -9.64 -4.38 7.48
C VAL A 15 -9.26 -5.24 6.27
N LYS A 16 -9.48 -4.75 5.06
CA LYS A 16 -9.09 -5.46 3.83
C LYS A 16 -7.57 -5.60 3.71
N ILE A 17 -6.82 -4.55 4.07
CA ILE A 17 -5.36 -4.59 4.08
C ILE A 17 -4.85 -5.61 5.10
N GLU A 18 -5.44 -5.66 6.29
CA GLU A 18 -5.08 -6.63 7.32
C GLU A 18 -5.31 -8.07 6.85
N ALA A 19 -6.44 -8.37 6.22
CA ALA A 19 -6.70 -9.69 5.66
C ALA A 19 -5.61 -10.12 4.65
N LEU A 20 -5.15 -9.19 3.80
CA LEU A 20 -4.07 -9.45 2.85
C LEU A 20 -2.72 -9.66 3.54
N VAL A 21 -2.43 -8.93 4.60
CA VAL A 21 -1.22 -9.14 5.42
C VAL A 21 -1.27 -10.51 6.11
N SER A 22 -2.40 -10.84 6.73
CA SER A 22 -2.61 -12.13 7.41
C SER A 22 -2.53 -13.32 6.46
N SER A 23 -2.90 -13.16 5.19
CA SER A 23 -2.74 -14.19 4.15
C SER A 23 -1.28 -14.48 3.76
N GLY A 24 -0.32 -13.68 4.23
CA GLY A 24 1.09 -13.78 3.84
C GLY A 24 1.44 -13.09 2.52
N LYS A 25 0.44 -12.54 1.79
CA LYS A 25 0.68 -11.79 0.54
C LYS A 25 1.54 -10.54 0.76
N PHE A 26 1.41 -9.90 1.93
CA PHE A 26 2.23 -8.74 2.30
C PHE A 26 2.84 -8.92 3.68
N ARG A 27 4.08 -8.46 3.85
CA ARG A 27 4.83 -8.55 5.12
C ARG A 27 4.22 -7.72 6.25
N ASN A 28 3.63 -6.57 5.91
CA ASN A 28 2.95 -5.65 6.82
C ASN A 28 2.17 -4.59 6.02
N LYS A 29 1.44 -3.70 6.73
CA LYS A 29 0.67 -2.60 6.11
C LYS A 29 1.53 -1.66 5.29
N SER A 30 2.74 -1.33 5.74
CA SER A 30 3.66 -0.44 5.01
C SER A 30 4.08 -1.03 3.67
N HIS A 31 4.37 -2.34 3.62
CA HIS A 31 4.70 -3.05 2.38
C HIS A 31 3.53 -3.03 1.38
N PHE A 32 2.29 -3.17 1.86
CA PHE A 32 1.10 -3.01 1.00
C PHE A 32 1.01 -1.60 0.41
N ILE A 33 1.16 -0.57 1.25
CA ILE A 33 1.05 0.83 0.80
C ILE A 33 2.17 1.18 -0.18
N GLU A 34 3.41 0.77 0.08
CA GLU A 34 4.52 0.98 -0.85
C GLU A 34 4.26 0.31 -2.20
N PHE A 35 3.84 -0.96 -2.21
CA PHE A 35 3.49 -1.66 -3.45
C PHE A 35 2.38 -0.92 -4.22
N ALA A 36 1.32 -0.48 -3.55
CA ALA A 36 0.23 0.24 -4.21
C ALA A 36 0.70 1.58 -4.79
N VAL A 37 1.51 2.34 -4.05
CA VAL A 37 2.09 3.61 -4.51
C VAL A 37 3.01 3.40 -5.70
N ASP A 38 3.88 2.39 -5.67
CA ASP A 38 4.79 2.09 -6.76
C ASP A 38 4.04 1.71 -8.04
N ASN A 39 2.99 0.87 -7.97
CA ASN A 39 2.18 0.55 -9.14
C ASN A 39 1.51 1.79 -9.73
N PHE A 40 0.89 2.61 -8.88
CA PHE A 40 0.21 3.81 -9.33
C PHE A 40 1.17 4.82 -10.00
N LEU A 41 2.35 5.04 -9.42
CA LEU A 41 3.34 5.96 -9.97
C LEU A 41 4.01 5.42 -11.25
N ASN A 42 4.18 4.10 -11.37
CA ASN A 42 4.74 3.48 -12.57
C ASN A 42 3.74 3.47 -13.74
N GLU A 43 2.44 3.33 -13.47
CA GLU A 43 1.38 3.46 -14.47
C GLU A 43 1.38 4.87 -15.07
N GLU A 44 1.50 5.93 -14.25
CA GLU A 44 1.57 7.31 -14.75
C GLU A 44 2.84 7.62 -15.57
N GLN A 45 3.94 6.90 -15.35
CA GLN A 45 5.19 7.11 -16.11
C GLN A 45 5.16 6.50 -17.51
N ASN A 46 4.31 5.51 -17.78
CA ASN A 46 4.17 4.88 -19.10
C ASN A 46 3.15 5.59 -20.01
N GLU A 47 2.41 6.57 -19.50
CA GLU A 47 1.41 7.35 -20.25
C GLU A 47 1.88 8.76 -20.66
N ARG A 48 3.20 9.03 -20.66
CA ARG A 48 3.82 10.26 -21.17
C ARG A 48 4.85 9.97 -22.25
#